data_AF-A0A9E4L7P8-F1
#
_entry.id   AF-A0A9E4L7P8-F1
#
_cell.length_a   1.000
_cell.length_b   1.000
_cell.length_c   1.000
_cell.angle_alpha   90.00
_cell.angle_beta   90.00
_cell.angle_gamma   90.00
#
_symmetry.space_group_name_H-M   'P 1'
#
loop_
_entity.id
_entity.type
_entity.pdbx_description
1 polymer ?
#
loop_
_entity_poly.entity_id
_entity_poly.type
_entity_poly.pdbx_seq_one_letter_code
_entity_poly.pdbx_strand_id
1 'polypeptide(L)'
;MWTKNGEHKPRPGWLAVGCVLLLLGCSSIPGFRSEPEDEGADVGQRLYLQVSPEEALDILTALAPEHGWEVKSIGNQYDLTGPRGKYFRLETQRLIGGASEMSGVFFGDPKGSYVLVGKREMGLPEDLVAPLKSAIEAESGAEAPQP
;
A
#
# COMPACT_ATOMS: atom_id res chain seq x y z
N MET A 1 -47.89 -14.08 -19.67
CA MET A 1 -46.55 -14.25 -20.28
C MET A 1 -46.36 -13.15 -21.30
N TRP A 2 -45.50 -12.18 -20.98
CA TRP A 2 -45.32 -10.92 -21.72
C TRP A 2 -44.30 -11.04 -22.86
N THR A 3 -44.62 -10.44 -24.00
CA THR A 3 -43.63 -9.83 -24.90
C THR A 3 -44.06 -8.41 -25.23
N LYS A 4 -43.07 -7.50 -25.14
CA LYS A 4 -42.93 -6.15 -25.74
C LYS A 4 -44.08 -5.14 -25.59
N ASN A 5 -43.76 -3.99 -25.01
CA ASN A 5 -44.03 -2.63 -25.52
C ASN A 5 -43.36 -1.58 -24.62
N GLY A 6 -42.87 -0.47 -25.20
CA GLY A 6 -42.46 0.69 -24.40
C GLY A 6 -41.50 1.68 -25.09
N GLU A 7 -41.98 2.40 -26.10
CA GLU A 7 -41.39 3.63 -26.65
C GLU A 7 -41.24 4.73 -25.58
N HIS A 8 -40.21 5.59 -25.70
CA HIS A 8 -40.30 6.98 -25.25
C HIS A 8 -39.41 7.91 -26.10
N LYS A 9 -40.06 8.69 -26.97
CA LYS A 9 -39.54 9.96 -27.50
C LYS A 9 -39.54 11.03 -26.40
N PRO A 10 -38.64 12.01 -26.49
CA PRO A 10 -39.07 13.38 -26.28
C PRO A 10 -38.72 14.35 -27.43
N ARG A 11 -39.50 15.43 -27.46
CA ARG A 11 -39.70 16.47 -28.47
C ARG A 11 -38.68 17.62 -28.41
N PRO A 12 -38.64 18.50 -29.43
CA PRO A 12 -37.73 19.65 -29.52
C PRO A 12 -38.29 20.94 -28.88
N GLY A 13 -37.38 21.79 -28.40
CA GLY A 13 -37.56 23.24 -28.30
C GLY A 13 -37.87 23.81 -26.90
N TRP A 14 -36.98 24.64 -26.36
CA TRP A 14 -37.06 26.11 -26.43
C TRP A 14 -35.85 26.78 -25.76
N LEU A 15 -35.47 27.91 -26.35
CA LEU A 15 -34.34 28.77 -26.00
C LEU A 15 -34.58 29.62 -24.75
N ALA A 16 -33.51 29.89 -24.01
CA ALA A 16 -33.20 31.18 -23.37
C ALA A 16 -31.67 31.23 -23.27
N VAL A 17 -30.91 31.92 -24.14
CA VAL A 17 -30.76 33.38 -24.35
C VAL A 17 -30.38 34.13 -23.09
N GLY A 18 -29.15 34.67 -23.12
CA GLY A 18 -28.67 35.78 -22.29
C GLY A 18 -27.60 35.34 -21.28
N CYS A 19 -26.41 35.92 -21.22
CA CYS A 19 -25.86 37.07 -21.92
C CYS A 19 -24.33 36.99 -21.85
N VAL A 20 -23.70 37.49 -22.90
CA VAL A 20 -22.26 37.71 -23.06
C VAL A 20 -21.75 38.77 -22.09
N LEU A 21 -20.53 38.61 -21.56
CA LEU A 21 -19.45 39.61 -21.29
C LEU A 21 -18.45 38.91 -20.33
N LEU A 22 -17.12 38.95 -20.40
CA LEU A 22 -16.08 39.42 -21.30
C LEU A 22 -14.79 38.72 -20.83
N LEU A 23 -13.90 38.41 -21.78
CA LEU A 23 -12.44 38.50 -21.70
C LEU A 23 -11.73 38.16 -20.37
N LEU A 24 -10.94 37.09 -20.39
CA LEU A 24 -9.56 36.95 -19.88
C LEU A 24 -9.14 35.52 -20.24
N GLY A 25 -8.36 35.30 -21.30
CA GLY A 25 -6.92 35.47 -21.26
C GLY A 25 -6.26 34.09 -21.08
N CYS A 26 -5.50 33.63 -22.07
CA CYS A 26 -4.67 32.43 -21.96
C CYS A 26 -3.73 32.55 -20.75
N SER A 27 -3.72 31.58 -19.85
CA SER A 27 -2.54 31.12 -19.12
C SER A 27 -2.86 29.83 -18.38
N SER A 28 -2.09 28.79 -18.67
CA SER A 28 -1.95 27.56 -17.90
C SER A 28 -1.99 27.85 -16.40
N ILE A 29 -2.84 27.14 -15.64
CA ILE A 29 -2.75 27.12 -14.18
C ILE A 29 -1.67 26.10 -13.83
N PRO A 30 -0.50 26.51 -13.30
CA PRO A 30 0.41 25.60 -12.65
C PRO A 30 -0.07 25.40 -11.21
N GLY A 31 -0.06 24.15 -10.74
CA GLY A 31 -0.05 23.90 -9.30
C GLY A 31 -1.36 23.47 -8.66
N PHE A 32 -2.20 22.68 -9.34
CA PHE A 32 -2.90 21.62 -8.59
C PHE A 32 -1.87 20.53 -8.31
N ARG A 33 -1.07 20.76 -7.27
CA ARG A 33 -0.32 19.71 -6.60
C ARG A 33 -1.40 18.86 -5.97
N SER A 34 -1.82 17.81 -6.68
CA SER A 34 -2.33 16.64 -5.97
C SER A 34 -1.26 16.32 -4.95
N GLU A 35 -1.57 16.55 -3.68
CA GLU A 35 -0.91 15.83 -2.60
C GLU A 35 -0.83 14.37 -3.06
N PRO A 36 0.33 13.70 -2.95
CA PRO A 36 0.34 12.27 -3.25
C PRO A 36 -0.70 11.67 -2.32
N GLU A 37 -1.84 11.28 -2.90
CA GLU A 37 -2.74 10.33 -2.27
C GLU A 37 -1.81 9.22 -1.79
N ASP A 38 -1.93 8.90 -0.50
CA ASP A 38 -1.24 7.80 0.14
C ASP A 38 -1.77 6.51 -0.53
N GLU A 39 -1.35 6.29 -1.78
CA GLU A 39 -1.64 5.14 -2.59
C GLU A 39 -0.92 4.00 -1.87
N GLY A 40 -1.68 3.32 -1.02
CA GLY A 40 -1.27 2.07 -0.39
C GLY A 40 -0.55 1.24 -1.45
N ALA A 41 0.70 0.88 -1.16
CA ALA A 41 1.60 0.31 -2.15
C ALA A 41 0.90 -0.82 -2.92
N ASP A 42 0.79 -0.69 -4.24
CA ASP A 42 0.00 -1.65 -5.02
C ASP A 42 0.60 -3.05 -4.90
N VAL A 43 -0.27 -4.05 -5.00
CA VAL A 43 0.12 -5.47 -5.06
C VAL A 43 1.22 -5.70 -6.10
N GLY A 44 2.30 -6.35 -5.68
CA GLY A 44 3.47 -6.66 -6.49
C GLY A 44 4.52 -5.56 -6.50
N GLN A 45 4.26 -4.40 -5.88
CA GLN A 45 5.26 -3.34 -5.74
C GLN A 45 6.28 -3.64 -4.65
N ARG A 46 7.46 -3.03 -4.79
CA ARG A 46 8.49 -3.03 -3.75
C ARG A 46 8.20 -1.91 -2.75
N LEU A 47 7.98 -2.30 -1.51
CA LEU A 47 7.99 -1.39 -0.38
C LEU A 47 9.44 -1.22 0.07
N TYR A 48 10.01 -0.03 -0.14
CA TYR A 48 11.34 0.33 0.32
C TYR A 48 11.29 0.86 1.75
N LEU A 49 12.18 0.35 2.60
CA LEU A 49 12.27 0.64 4.02
C LEU A 49 13.68 1.14 4.33
N GLN A 50 13.80 2.23 5.09
CA GLN A 50 15.09 2.83 5.47
C GLN A 50 15.72 2.15 6.68
N VAL A 51 15.51 0.84 6.81
CA VAL A 51 16.00 0.00 7.92
C VAL A 51 16.60 -1.29 7.36
N SER A 52 17.43 -1.94 8.16
CA SER A 52 18.03 -3.22 7.77
C SER A 52 16.96 -4.33 7.64
N PRO A 53 17.20 -5.40 6.86
CA PRO A 53 16.28 -6.55 6.81
C PRO A 53 16.01 -7.19 8.18
N GLU A 54 17.01 -7.22 9.05
CA GLU A 54 16.92 -7.68 10.44
C GLU A 54 15.91 -6.83 11.23
N GLU A 55 16.10 -5.52 11.22
CA GLU A 55 15.27 -4.55 11.95
C GLU A 55 13.84 -4.51 11.42
N ALA A 56 13.65 -4.55 10.09
CA ALA A 56 12.32 -4.65 9.48
C ALA A 56 11.58 -5.93 9.93
N LEU A 57 12.30 -7.04 10.10
CA LEU A 57 11.73 -8.28 10.59
C LEU A 57 11.36 -8.19 12.08
N ASP A 58 12.20 -7.56 12.90
CA ASP A 58 11.95 -7.37 14.32
C ASP A 58 10.70 -6.51 14.54
N ILE A 59 10.57 -5.40 13.81
CA ILE A 59 9.38 -4.53 13.83
C ILE A 59 8.15 -5.30 13.35
N LEU A 60 8.24 -6.04 12.24
CA LEU A 60 7.14 -6.87 11.75
C LEU A 60 6.70 -7.90 12.80
N THR A 61 7.64 -8.48 13.54
CA THR A 61 7.37 -9.49 14.56
C THR A 61 6.60 -8.91 15.76
N ALA A 62 6.93 -7.67 16.16
CA ALA A 62 6.21 -6.97 17.21
C ALA A 62 4.81 -6.53 16.76
N LEU A 63 4.70 -6.05 15.51
CA LEU A 63 3.49 -5.44 14.96
C LEU A 63 2.44 -6.46 14.48
N ALA A 64 2.86 -7.55 13.84
CA ALA A 64 1.95 -8.51 13.21
C ALA A 64 0.84 -9.03 14.16
N PRO A 65 1.12 -9.36 15.45
CA PRO A 65 0.10 -9.78 16.41
C PRO A 65 -1.03 -8.79 16.64
N GLU A 66 -0.74 -7.49 16.60
CA GLU A 66 -1.72 -6.42 16.83
C GLU A 66 -2.73 -6.31 15.69
N HIS A 67 -2.34 -6.78 14.51
CA HIS A 67 -3.14 -6.75 13.28
C HIS A 67 -3.70 -8.13 12.90
N GLY A 68 -3.74 -9.08 13.84
CA GLY A 68 -4.34 -10.39 13.63
C GLY A 68 -3.48 -11.36 12.80
N TRP A 69 -2.18 -11.06 12.66
CA TRP A 69 -1.18 -11.95 12.05
C TRP A 69 -0.24 -12.52 13.12
N GLU A 70 0.51 -13.55 12.77
CA GLU A 70 1.51 -14.14 13.65
C GLU A 70 2.70 -14.61 12.81
N VAL A 71 3.91 -14.25 13.19
CA VAL A 71 5.13 -14.75 12.56
C VAL A 71 5.34 -16.21 12.98
N LYS A 72 5.15 -17.14 12.05
CA LYS A 72 5.31 -18.59 12.27
C LYS A 72 6.72 -19.09 12.02
N SER A 73 7.48 -18.43 11.15
CA SER A 73 8.83 -18.83 10.81
C SER A 73 9.64 -17.64 10.35
N ILE A 74 10.92 -17.64 10.72
CA ILE A 74 11.92 -16.66 10.29
C ILE A 74 13.14 -17.40 9.78
N GLY A 75 13.88 -16.80 8.85
CA GLY A 75 15.09 -17.40 8.31
C GLY A 75 15.94 -16.42 7.52
N ASN A 76 17.06 -16.91 7.01
CA ASN A 76 17.91 -16.15 6.10
C ASN A 76 17.62 -16.60 4.67
N GLN A 77 17.40 -15.64 3.77
CA GLN A 77 17.39 -15.89 2.34
C GLN A 77 18.82 -15.76 1.83
N TYR A 78 19.30 -16.78 1.12
CA TYR A 78 20.63 -16.78 0.50
C TYR A 78 20.52 -16.72 -1.02
N ASP A 79 21.56 -16.18 -1.66
CA ASP A 79 21.83 -16.34 -3.08
C ASP A 79 23.25 -16.89 -3.32
N LEU A 80 23.72 -16.88 -4.58
CA LEU A 80 25.03 -17.39 -4.96
C LEU A 80 26.20 -16.63 -4.32
N THR A 81 25.96 -15.42 -3.82
CA THR A 81 26.99 -14.51 -3.27
C THR A 81 26.96 -14.44 -1.74
N GLY A 82 25.89 -14.91 -1.10
CA GLY A 82 25.78 -14.92 0.35
C GLY A 82 24.36 -14.65 0.85
N PRO A 83 24.19 -14.21 2.11
CA PRO A 83 22.89 -13.80 2.63
C PRO A 83 22.40 -12.57 1.87
N ARG A 84 21.16 -12.65 1.38
CA ARG A 84 20.51 -11.62 0.56
C ARG A 84 19.38 -10.90 1.32
N GLY A 85 18.86 -11.52 2.38
CA GLY A 85 17.73 -10.97 3.11
C GLY A 85 17.22 -11.86 4.22
N LYS A 86 16.11 -11.44 4.82
CA LYS A 86 15.41 -12.15 5.90
C LYS A 86 14.08 -12.68 5.41
N TYR A 87 13.93 -13.99 5.46
CA TYR A 87 12.68 -14.69 5.20
C TYR A 87 11.75 -14.60 6.40
N PHE A 88 10.46 -14.45 6.13
CA PHE A 88 9.40 -14.56 7.12
C PHE A 88 8.21 -15.35 6.57
N ARG A 89 7.47 -15.96 7.49
CA ARG A 89 6.17 -16.60 7.25
C ARG A 89 5.18 -16.08 8.27
N LEU A 90 4.06 -15.55 7.79
CA LEU A 90 2.94 -15.04 8.56
C LEU A 90 1.76 -15.98 8.43
N GLU A 91 1.01 -16.16 9.50
CA GLU A 91 -0.29 -16.83 9.51
C GLU A 91 -1.30 -15.94 10.23
N THR A 92 -2.52 -15.83 9.72
CA THR A 92 -3.59 -15.13 10.43
C THR A 92 -3.92 -15.88 11.71
N GLN A 93 -4.07 -15.16 12.82
CA GLN A 93 -4.63 -15.71 14.04
C GLN A 93 -6.03 -16.26 13.72
N ARG A 94 -6.36 -17.45 14.25
CA ARG A 94 -7.57 -18.20 13.87
C ARG A 94 -8.84 -17.36 14.02
N LEU A 95 -9.29 -16.76 12.92
CA LEU A 95 -10.57 -16.11 12.79
C LEU A 95 -11.55 -17.05 12.07
N ILE A 96 -12.85 -16.77 12.20
CA ILE A 96 -13.98 -17.60 11.74
C ILE A 96 -13.97 -17.86 10.20
N GLY A 97 -13.01 -17.31 9.45
CA GLY A 97 -12.80 -17.50 8.02
C GLY A 97 -11.70 -18.50 7.60
N GLY A 98 -11.00 -19.13 8.54
CA GLY A 98 -9.88 -20.04 8.26
C GLY A 98 -8.50 -19.38 8.42
N ALA A 99 -7.44 -20.18 8.32
CA ALA A 99 -6.06 -19.69 8.39
C ALA A 99 -5.60 -19.25 6.99
N SER A 100 -5.13 -18.00 6.88
CA SER A 100 -4.39 -17.51 5.71
C SER A 100 -2.91 -17.47 6.04
N GLU A 101 -2.09 -17.85 5.08
CA GLU A 101 -0.65 -17.89 5.22
C GLU A 101 0.01 -17.07 4.13
N MET A 102 0.98 -16.25 4.52
CA MET A 102 1.78 -15.44 3.60
C MET A 102 3.26 -15.58 3.93
N SER A 103 4.10 -15.62 2.92
CA SER A 103 5.54 -15.69 3.11
C SER A 103 6.26 -14.63 2.29
N GLY A 104 7.31 -14.04 2.83
CA GLY A 104 8.01 -12.96 2.18
C GLY A 104 9.47 -12.90 2.57
N VAL A 105 10.18 -11.98 1.93
CA VAL A 105 11.59 -11.72 2.20
C VAL A 105 11.81 -10.21 2.25
N PHE A 106 12.42 -9.74 3.33
CA PHE A 106 13.07 -8.44 3.36
C PHE A 106 14.44 -8.58 2.70
N PHE A 107 14.58 -8.03 1.50
CA PHE A 107 15.84 -8.03 0.77
C PHE A 107 16.71 -6.85 1.21
N GLY A 108 18.01 -7.08 1.36
CA GLY A 108 18.96 -5.99 1.58
C GLY A 108 19.10 -5.10 0.36
N ASP A 109 19.14 -3.79 0.59
CA ASP A 109 19.41 -2.75 -0.41
C ASP A 109 20.47 -1.79 0.13
N PRO A 110 21.30 -1.13 -0.70
CA PRO A 110 22.28 -0.17 -0.21
C PRO A 110 21.70 0.97 0.66
N LYS A 111 20.40 1.26 0.54
CA LYS A 111 19.71 2.29 1.33
C LYS A 111 18.88 1.74 2.49
N GLY A 112 18.94 0.44 2.76
CA GLY A 112 18.16 -0.23 3.81
C GLY A 112 17.67 -1.60 3.34
N SER A 113 16.35 -1.74 3.17
CA SER A 113 15.75 -2.98 2.72
C SER A 113 14.52 -2.74 1.85
N TYR A 114 14.05 -3.78 1.18
CA TYR A 114 12.75 -3.76 0.54
C TYR A 114 12.03 -5.10 0.68
N VAL A 115 10.70 -5.05 0.69
CA VAL A 115 9.83 -6.23 0.66
C VAL A 115 8.83 -6.09 -0.48
N LEU A 116 8.41 -7.21 -1.06
CA LEU A 116 7.32 -7.20 -2.02
C LEU A 116 5.99 -7.14 -1.29
N VAL A 117 5.15 -6.17 -1.64
CA VAL A 117 3.75 -6.15 -1.23
C VAL A 117 3.01 -7.19 -2.05
N GLY A 118 2.17 -7.98 -1.42
CA GLY A 118 1.67 -9.20 -2.03
C GLY A 118 0.19 -9.46 -1.85
N LYS A 119 -0.35 -10.23 -2.80
CA LYS A 119 -1.73 -10.75 -2.80
C LYS A 119 -1.67 -12.26 -2.96
N ARG A 120 -2.44 -12.98 -2.13
CA ARG A 120 -2.40 -14.44 -1.92
C ARG A 120 -1.35 -14.86 -0.88
N GLU A 121 -0.34 -15.66 -1.25
CA GLU A 121 0.52 -16.40 -0.31
C GLU A 121 1.97 -15.89 -0.27
N MET A 122 2.29 -14.86 -1.06
CA MET A 122 3.64 -14.30 -1.17
C MET A 122 3.64 -12.80 -0.94
N GLY A 123 4.63 -12.30 -0.22
CA GLY A 123 4.84 -10.88 0.10
C GLY A 123 4.37 -10.49 1.50
N LEU A 124 4.50 -9.19 1.79
CA LEU A 124 3.88 -8.56 2.96
C LEU A 124 2.37 -8.40 2.70
N PRO A 125 1.51 -8.83 3.64
CA PRO A 125 0.08 -8.55 3.60
C PRO A 125 -0.21 -7.04 3.45
N GLU A 126 -1.18 -6.68 2.60
CA GLU A 126 -1.53 -5.28 2.32
C GLU A 126 -1.91 -4.50 3.60
N ASP A 127 -2.60 -5.16 4.53
CA ASP A 127 -3.04 -4.58 5.81
C ASP A 127 -1.89 -4.31 6.79
N LEU A 128 -0.73 -4.95 6.59
CA LEU A 128 0.49 -4.69 7.36
C LEU A 128 1.39 -3.62 6.74
N VAL A 129 1.13 -3.17 5.50
CA VAL A 129 1.98 -2.19 4.81
C VAL A 129 2.00 -0.85 5.54
N ALA A 130 0.83 -0.25 5.77
CA ALA A 130 0.74 1.05 6.42
C ALA A 130 1.24 0.99 7.89
N PRO A 131 0.82 0.01 8.71
CA PRO A 131 1.31 -0.09 10.08
C PRO A 131 2.82 -0.31 10.17
N LEU A 132 3.41 -1.10 9.26
CA LEU A 132 4.86 -1.32 9.24
C LEU A 132 5.63 -0.06 8.88
N LYS A 133 5.18 0.70 7.87
CA LYS A 133 5.76 2.01 7.53
C LYS A 133 5.73 2.95 8.73
N SER A 134 4.56 3.07 9.37
CA SER A 134 4.39 3.97 10.52
C SER A 134 5.27 3.56 11.71
N ALA A 135 5.43 2.26 11.98
CA ALA A 135 6.31 1.78 13.05
C ALA A 135 7.78 2.12 12.77
N ILE A 136 8.24 1.92 11.53
CA ILE A 136 9.61 2.27 11.11
C ILE A 136 9.86 3.78 11.18
N GLU A 137 8.91 4.60 10.77
CA GLU A 137 8.99 6.06 10.87
C GLU A 137 9.00 6.53 12.33
N ALA A 138 8.23 5.87 13.21
CA ALA A 138 8.22 6.17 14.63
C ALA A 138 9.56 5.86 15.30
N GLU A 139 10.19 4.72 14.96
CA GLU A 139 11.52 4.37 15.50
C GLU A 139 12.63 5.28 14.96
N SER A 140 12.59 5.63 13.68
CA SER A 140 13.57 6.54 13.07
C SER A 140 13.40 8.02 13.47
N GLY A 141 12.19 8.43 13.83
CA GLY A 141 11.88 9.78 14.33
C GLY A 141 12.08 9.96 15.84
N ALA A 142 12.24 8.88 16.61
CA ALA A 142 12.43 8.93 18.06
C ALA A 142 13.86 9.31 18.48
N GLU A 143 14.81 9.43 17.55
CA GLU A 143 16.20 9.79 17.85
C GLU A 143 16.58 11.18 17.29
N ALA A 144 16.18 12.25 18.01
CA ALA A 144 17.00 13.45 18.32
C ALA A 144 16.16 14.61 18.95
N PRO A 145 16.79 15.51 19.73
CA PRO A 145 17.38 15.33 21.04
C PRO A 145 16.55 16.05 22.13
N GLN A 146 16.78 15.72 23.40
CA GLN A 146 16.34 16.55 24.52
C GLN A 146 17.01 17.93 24.48
N PRO A 147 16.24 19.02 24.60
CA PRO A 147 16.64 20.21 25.36
C PRO A 147 16.01 20.26 26.75
#